data_AF-A0AAE0NKZ2-F1
#
_entry.id   AF-A0AAE0NKZ2-F1
#
_cell.length_a   1.000
_cell.length_b   1.000
_cell.length_c   1.000
_cell.angle_alpha   90.00
_cell.angle_beta   90.00
_cell.angle_gamma   90.00
#
_symmetry.space_group_name_H-M   'P 1'
#
loop_
_entity.id
_entity.type
_entity.pdbx_description
1 polymer ?
#
loop_
_entity_poly.entity_id
_entity_poly.type
_entity_poly.pdbx_seq_one_letter_code
_entity_poly.pdbx_strand_id
1 'polypeptide(L)'
;MLNPKTVEAFQVQIQGIPGSGNIGIHGGGHYSLGGDPGRDVFASPGDPAFSLLHGMIDRTWWMWQSLSPITRQFTSSAISGTNTLMNSPPSPDTKLTDFIDLGFSGGPKRQIKDVLSTVSGPFCYVYI
;
A
#
# COMPACT_ATOMS: atom_id res chain seq x y z
N MET A 1 -13.16 -3.25 19.55
CA MET A 1 -12.90 -3.78 18.18
C MET A 1 -11.89 -2.86 17.49
N LEU A 2 -10.90 -3.41 16.77
CA LEU A 2 -9.90 -2.62 16.05
C LEU A 2 -10.50 -1.96 14.80
N ASN A 3 -10.13 -0.70 14.57
CA ASN A 3 -10.41 0.09 13.36
C ASN A 3 -9.11 0.25 12.57
N PRO A 4 -9.16 0.51 11.25
CA PRO A 4 -10.35 0.71 10.40
C PRO A 4 -10.95 -0.59 9.82
N LYS A 5 -12.16 -0.51 9.29
CA LYS A 5 -12.91 -1.68 8.77
C LYS A 5 -12.81 -1.88 7.26
N THR A 6 -12.75 -0.80 6.49
CA THR A 6 -12.66 -0.80 5.02
C THR A 6 -11.23 -0.53 4.58
N VAL A 7 -10.87 -0.97 3.36
CA VAL A 7 -9.54 -0.70 2.79
C VAL A 7 -9.32 0.80 2.56
N GLU A 8 -10.36 1.55 2.18
CA GLU A 8 -10.28 2.99 2.00
C GLU A 8 -9.88 3.71 3.30
N ALA A 9 -10.55 3.40 4.40
CA ALA A 9 -10.20 3.99 5.69
C ALA A 9 -8.82 3.51 6.16
N PHE A 10 -8.46 2.25 5.89
CA PHE A 10 -7.12 1.71 6.18
C PHE A 10 -6.02 2.48 5.44
N GLN A 11 -6.11 2.56 4.11
CA GLN A 11 -5.08 3.16 3.29
C GLN A 11 -4.92 4.66 3.58
N VAL A 12 -6.03 5.39 3.77
CA VAL A 12 -5.97 6.83 4.09
C VAL A 12 -5.39 7.04 5.49
N GLN A 13 -5.74 6.20 6.47
CA GLN A 13 -5.19 6.33 7.82
C GLN A 13 -3.68 6.07 7.86
N ILE A 14 -3.16 5.07 7.13
CA ILE A 14 -1.73 4.78 7.11
C ILE A 14 -0.92 5.82 6.32
N GLN A 15 -1.49 6.41 5.26
CA GLN A 15 -0.86 7.44 4.42
C GLN A 15 -0.98 8.86 5.01
N GLY A 16 -1.96 9.08 5.89
CA GLY A 16 -2.30 10.38 6.44
C GLY A 16 -3.60 10.92 5.85
N ILE A 17 -4.56 11.30 6.72
CA ILE A 17 -5.84 11.87 6.31
C ILE A 17 -5.59 13.32 5.87
N PRO A 18 -5.86 13.70 4.60
CA PRO A 18 -5.66 15.07 4.13
C PRO A 18 -6.40 16.08 5.01
N GLY A 19 -5.72 17.17 5.37
CA GLY A 19 -6.28 18.22 6.24
C GLY A 19 -6.30 17.90 7.74
N SER A 20 -5.97 16.67 8.16
CA SER A 20 -5.95 16.31 9.59
C SER A 20 -4.70 16.76 10.35
N GLY A 21 -3.65 17.19 9.63
CA GLY A 21 -2.31 17.41 10.20
C GLY A 21 -1.55 16.14 10.57
N ASN A 22 -2.14 14.96 10.32
CA ASN A 22 -1.51 13.66 10.55
C ASN A 22 -1.08 13.02 9.22
N ILE A 23 0.22 12.71 9.11
CA ILE A 23 0.86 12.10 7.94
C ILE A 23 0.88 10.56 7.98
N GLY A 24 0.18 9.96 8.93
CA GLY A 24 0.09 8.51 9.10
C GLY A 24 1.43 7.86 9.48
N ILE A 25 1.40 6.54 9.64
CA ILE A 25 2.63 5.76 9.91
C ILE A 25 3.56 5.71 8.69
N HIS A 26 3.02 5.78 7.47
CA HIS A 26 3.80 5.81 6.24
C HIS A 26 4.57 7.12 6.11
N GLY A 27 3.89 8.26 6.18
CA GLY A 27 4.56 9.56 6.14
C GLY A 27 5.46 9.75 7.36
N GLY A 28 5.02 9.39 8.56
CA GLY A 28 5.84 9.45 9.77
C GLY A 28 7.13 8.65 9.65
N GLY A 29 7.06 7.43 9.08
CA GLY A 29 8.24 6.62 8.79
C GLY A 29 9.22 7.34 7.87
N HIS A 30 8.77 7.82 6.71
CA HIS A 30 9.63 8.49 5.73
C HIS A 30 10.23 9.78 6.29
N TYR A 31 9.38 10.70 6.77
CA TYR A 31 9.81 12.02 7.19
C TYR A 31 10.63 12.00 8.49
N SER A 32 10.61 10.91 9.26
CA SER A 32 11.50 10.73 10.42
C SER A 32 12.97 10.51 10.04
N LEU A 33 13.24 9.95 8.84
CA LEU A 33 14.60 9.77 8.32
C LEU A 33 15.22 11.13 7.94
N GLY A 34 14.38 12.06 7.50
CA GLY A 34 14.81 13.38 7.06
C GLY A 34 15.70 13.30 5.81
N GLY A 35 16.59 14.28 5.66
CA GLY A 35 17.62 14.27 4.61
C GLY A 35 17.11 14.17 3.18
N ASP A 36 17.99 13.66 2.33
CA ASP A 36 17.80 13.36 0.91
C ASP A 36 18.21 11.88 0.70
N PRO A 37 17.33 11.00 0.22
CA PRO A 37 16.00 11.29 -0.33
C PRO A 37 14.83 11.05 0.65
N GLY A 38 15.05 10.91 1.96
CA GLY A 38 13.98 10.55 2.92
C GLY A 38 12.81 11.55 3.01
N ARG A 39 12.98 12.80 2.57
CA ARG A 39 11.91 13.82 2.45
C ARG A 39 11.32 13.95 1.05
N ASP A 40 11.81 13.19 0.07
CA ASP A 40 11.37 13.20 -1.32
C ASP A 40 10.48 11.97 -1.59
N VAL A 41 9.20 12.20 -1.86
CA VAL A 41 8.21 11.12 -2.08
C VAL A 41 8.57 10.26 -3.30
N PHE A 42 9.20 10.85 -4.32
CA PHE A 42 9.55 10.14 -5.56
C PHE A 42 10.88 9.41 -5.44
N ALA A 43 11.87 10.04 -4.80
CA ALA A 43 13.22 9.50 -4.68
C ALA A 43 13.44 8.66 -3.41
N SER A 44 12.45 8.58 -2.50
CA SER A 44 12.55 7.85 -1.23
C SER A 44 13.12 6.41 -1.31
N PRO A 45 12.92 5.62 -2.40
CA PRO A 45 13.60 4.32 -2.52
C PRO A 45 15.13 4.37 -2.57
N GLY A 46 15.72 5.56 -2.77
CA GLY A 46 17.17 5.76 -2.69
C GLY A 46 17.71 5.76 -1.26
N ASP A 47 16.87 5.88 -0.24
CA ASP A 47 17.26 5.65 1.16
C ASP A 47 17.23 4.13 1.46
N PRO A 48 18.34 3.53 1.93
CA PRO A 48 18.37 2.09 2.24
C PRO A 48 17.33 1.62 3.27
N ALA A 49 16.83 2.52 4.13
CA ALA A 49 15.79 2.20 5.09
C ALA A 49 14.40 2.02 4.45
N PHE A 50 14.21 2.42 3.19
CA PHE A 50 12.94 2.35 2.46
C PHE A 50 12.35 0.93 2.48
N SER A 51 13.14 -0.09 2.17
CA SER A 51 12.66 -1.47 2.11
C SER A 51 12.24 -2.00 3.49
N LEU A 52 12.92 -1.58 4.56
CA LEU A 52 12.54 -1.96 5.93
C LEU A 52 11.25 -1.27 6.36
N LEU A 53 11.10 0.03 6.04
CA LEU A 53 9.88 0.78 6.28
C LEU A 53 8.69 0.11 5.56
N HIS A 54 8.82 -0.16 4.26
CA HIS A 54 7.75 -0.78 3.48
C HIS A 54 7.49 -2.24 3.85
N GLY A 55 8.49 -2.96 4.36
CA GLY A 55 8.25 -4.27 4.98
C GLY A 55 7.32 -4.20 6.20
N MET A 56 7.44 -3.14 7.01
CA MET A 56 6.52 -2.93 8.13
C MET A 56 5.13 -2.43 7.69
N ILE A 57 5.06 -1.64 6.60
CA ILE A 57 3.78 -1.26 5.98
C ILE A 57 3.05 -2.51 5.47
N ASP A 58 3.74 -3.38 4.72
CA ASP A 58 3.16 -4.63 4.23
C ASP A 58 2.76 -5.57 5.38
N ARG A 59 3.59 -5.72 6.42
CA ARG A 59 3.21 -6.47 7.63
C ARG A 59 1.95 -5.92 8.28
N THR A 60 1.81 -4.60 8.36
CA THR A 60 0.62 -3.94 8.94
C THR A 60 -0.63 -4.20 8.10
N TRP A 61 -0.50 -4.13 6.78
CA TRP A 61 -1.58 -4.47 5.85
C TRP A 61 -1.96 -5.95 5.91
N TRP A 62 -0.97 -6.85 5.92
CA TRP A 62 -1.14 -8.29 6.09
C TRP A 62 -1.89 -8.64 7.38
N MET A 63 -1.51 -8.03 8.52
CA MET A 63 -2.23 -8.20 9.79
C MET A 63 -3.67 -7.71 9.68
N TRP A 64 -3.88 -6.54 9.09
CA TRP A 64 -5.23 -5.99 8.89
C TRP A 64 -6.09 -6.92 8.01
N GLN A 65 -5.57 -7.43 6.91
CA GLN A 65 -6.28 -8.37 6.04
C GLN A 65 -6.62 -9.68 6.79
N SER A 66 -5.68 -10.19 7.59
CA SER A 66 -5.83 -11.44 8.34
C SER A 66 -6.96 -11.43 9.39
N LEU A 67 -7.41 -10.24 9.83
CA LEU A 67 -8.56 -10.11 10.73
C LEU A 67 -9.91 -10.42 10.05
N SER A 68 -10.00 -10.36 8.72
CA SER A 68 -11.19 -10.74 7.95
C SER A 68 -10.82 -11.08 6.51
N PRO A 69 -10.11 -12.19 6.27
CA PRO A 69 -9.45 -12.47 4.99
C PRO A 69 -10.44 -12.57 3.82
N ILE A 70 -11.63 -13.15 4.07
CA ILE A 70 -12.69 -13.28 3.05
C ILE A 70 -13.04 -11.91 2.45
N THR A 71 -13.20 -10.87 3.27
CA THR A 71 -13.63 -9.54 2.82
C THR A 71 -12.49 -8.59 2.46
N ARG A 72 -11.26 -8.92 2.88
CA ARG A 72 -10.09 -8.03 2.80
C ARG A 72 -9.00 -8.50 1.83
N GLN A 73 -9.12 -9.70 1.27
CA GLN A 73 -8.17 -10.23 0.27
C GLN A 73 -8.83 -10.64 -1.05
N PHE A 74 -10.06 -11.15 -1.01
CA PHE A 74 -10.61 -11.91 -2.14
C PHE A 74 -11.87 -11.32 -2.78
N THR A 75 -12.31 -10.15 -2.32
CA THR A 75 -13.54 -9.49 -2.81
C THR A 75 -13.22 -8.11 -3.38
N SER A 76 -14.18 -7.52 -4.09
CA SER A 76 -14.07 -6.14 -4.58
C SER A 76 -13.89 -5.12 -3.46
N SER A 77 -14.32 -5.42 -2.22
CA SER A 77 -14.10 -4.57 -1.04
C SER A 77 -12.65 -4.55 -0.53
N ALA A 78 -11.77 -5.38 -1.09
CA ALA A 78 -10.35 -5.41 -0.77
C ALA A 78 -9.55 -4.28 -1.45
N ILE A 79 -10.16 -3.55 -2.40
CA ILE A 79 -9.56 -2.40 -3.08
C ILE A 79 -10.49 -1.19 -3.04
N SER A 80 -9.94 0.01 -3.07
CA SER A 80 -10.68 1.28 -3.20
C SER A 80 -9.76 2.38 -3.70
N GLY A 81 -10.29 3.30 -4.51
CA GLY A 81 -9.54 4.41 -5.08
C GLY A 81 -9.50 4.37 -6.61
N THR A 82 -8.75 5.31 -7.17
CA THR A 82 -8.58 5.50 -8.62
C THR A 82 -7.11 5.38 -9.00
N ASN A 83 -6.83 5.36 -10.30
CA ASN A 83 -5.49 5.15 -10.84
C ASN A 83 -4.61 6.42 -10.90
N THR A 84 -5.02 7.51 -10.23
CA THR A 84 -4.28 8.78 -10.14
C THR A 84 -4.20 9.25 -8.70
N LEU A 85 -3.08 9.87 -8.32
CA LEU A 85 -2.87 10.39 -6.97
C LEU A 85 -3.99 11.38 -6.62
N MET A 86 -4.70 11.11 -5.52
CA MET A 86 -5.85 11.91 -5.09
C MET A 86 -6.93 12.11 -6.17
N ASN A 87 -7.04 11.18 -7.13
CA ASN A 87 -7.90 11.28 -8.29
C ASN A 87 -7.68 12.58 -9.12
N SER A 88 -6.41 13.02 -9.24
CA SER A 88 -6.02 14.23 -9.95
C SER A 88 -4.92 13.95 -11.00
N PRO A 89 -5.22 14.09 -12.31
CA PRO A 89 -6.55 14.31 -12.89
C PRO A 89 -7.48 13.11 -12.62
N PRO A 90 -8.80 13.26 -12.77
CA PRO A 90 -9.74 12.16 -12.56
C PRO A 90 -9.41 10.94 -13.43
N SER A 91 -9.49 9.74 -12.85
CA SER A 91 -9.28 8.48 -13.55
C SER A 91 -10.31 7.42 -13.11
N PRO A 92 -10.44 6.30 -13.86
CA PRO A 92 -11.34 5.23 -13.46
C PRO A 92 -10.98 4.63 -12.10
N ASP A 93 -11.99 4.10 -11.41
CA ASP A 93 -11.77 3.29 -10.21
C ASP A 93 -10.88 2.10 -10.52
N THR A 94 -9.95 1.83 -9.61
CA THR A 94 -9.03 0.70 -9.68
C THR A 94 -9.82 -0.61 -9.65
N LYS A 95 -9.48 -1.52 -10.57
CA LYS A 95 -10.07 -2.86 -10.65
C LYS A 95 -9.07 -3.93 -10.26
N LEU A 96 -9.58 -5.04 -9.73
CA LEU A 96 -8.78 -6.25 -9.47
C LEU A 96 -8.04 -6.78 -10.71
N THR A 97 -8.53 -6.46 -11.91
CA THR A 97 -7.95 -6.84 -13.20
C THR A 97 -6.99 -5.81 -13.78
N ASP A 98 -6.85 -4.64 -13.15
CA ASP A 98 -5.88 -3.63 -13.59
C ASP A 98 -4.46 -4.16 -13.37
N PHE A 99 -3.54 -3.76 -14.25
CA PHE A 99 -2.15 -4.22 -14.22
C PHE A 99 -1.25 -3.23 -13.49
N ILE A 100 -0.35 -3.76 -12.67
CA ILE A 100 0.80 -3.05 -12.11
C ILE A 100 2.09 -3.52 -12.80
N ASP A 101 3.02 -2.58 -12.99
CA ASP A 101 4.28 -2.79 -13.69
C ASP A 101 5.42 -2.04 -12.97
N LEU A 102 6.55 -2.70 -12.78
CA LEU A 102 7.77 -2.10 -12.22
C LEU A 102 8.77 -1.69 -13.32
N GLY A 103 8.39 -1.82 -14.59
CA GLY A 103 9.22 -1.47 -15.74
C GLY A 103 10.51 -2.29 -15.75
N PHE A 104 11.65 -1.62 -15.82
CA PHE A 104 12.96 -2.28 -15.86
C PHE A 104 13.47 -2.74 -14.48
N SER A 105 12.79 -2.36 -13.40
CA SER A 105 13.24 -2.70 -12.04
C SER A 105 13.04 -4.19 -11.72
N GLY A 106 12.04 -4.85 -12.32
CA GLY A 106 11.95 -6.31 -12.26
C GLY A 106 10.54 -6.89 -12.40
N GLY A 107 10.51 -8.19 -12.71
CA GLY A 107 9.30 -9.00 -12.80
C GLY A 107 8.43 -8.70 -14.04
N PRO A 108 7.51 -9.61 -14.38
CA PRO A 108 6.49 -9.33 -15.40
C PRO A 108 5.35 -8.49 -14.82
N LYS A 109 4.58 -7.83 -15.68
CA LYS A 109 3.29 -7.20 -15.31
C LYS A 109 2.39 -8.17 -14.56
N ARG A 110 1.74 -7.72 -13.49
CA ARG A 110 0.79 -8.52 -12.68
C ARG A 110 -0.55 -7.82 -12.57
N GLN A 111 -1.63 -8.58 -12.48
CA GLN A 111 -2.92 -8.00 -12.12
C GLN A 111 -2.99 -7.79 -10.61
N ILE A 112 -3.74 -6.78 -10.15
CA ILE A 112 -3.86 -6.49 -8.72
C ILE A 112 -4.36 -7.71 -7.92
N LYS A 113 -5.33 -8.47 -8.45
CA LYS A 113 -5.81 -9.70 -7.79
C LYS A 113 -4.71 -10.73 -7.50
N ASP A 114 -3.62 -10.73 -8.25
CA ASP A 114 -2.54 -11.70 -8.10
C ASP A 114 -1.58 -11.31 -6.97
N VAL A 115 -1.69 -10.10 -6.42
CA VAL A 115 -0.77 -9.54 -5.40
C VAL A 115 -1.45 -9.13 -4.10
N LEU A 116 -2.71 -9.50 -3.88
CA LEU A 116 -3.47 -9.17 -2.66
C LEU A 116 -3.20 -10.12 -1.47
N SER A 117 -2.48 -11.22 -1.68
CA SER A 117 -2.20 -12.21 -0.64
C SER A 117 -0.73 -12.60 -0.67
N THR A 118 -0.11 -12.69 0.50
CA THR A 118 1.30 -13.05 0.66
C THR A 118 1.58 -14.54 0.41
N VAL A 119 0.53 -15.35 0.22
CA VAL A 119 0.59 -16.81 0.02
C VAL A 119 -0.18 -17.27 -1.22
N SER A 120 -0.41 -16.38 -2.18
CA SER A 120 -0.96 -16.72 -3.49
C SER A 120 -0.27 -15.92 -4.60
N GLY A 121 -0.57 -16.25 -5.86
CA GLY A 121 0.07 -15.59 -7.01
C GLY A 121 1.59 -15.80 -6.99
N PRO A 122 2.41 -14.73 -7.10
CA PRO A 122 3.86 -14.84 -7.08
C PRO A 122 4.45 -14.94 -5.66
N PHE A 123 3.63 -14.86 -4.61
CA PHE A 123 4.10 -14.75 -3.23
C PHE A 123 3.90 -16.03 -2.41
N CYS A 124 4.84 -16.28 -1.50
CA CYS A 124 4.79 -17.38 -0.53
C CYS A 124 5.59 -17.00 0.74
N TYR A 125 5.11 -16.01 1.49
CA TYR A 125 5.74 -15.52 2.70
C TYR A 125 4.73 -15.15 3.80
N VAL A 126 5.22 -15.10 5.04
CA VAL A 126 4.50 -14.64 6.22
C VAL A 126 5.42 -13.76 7.09
N TYR A 127 4.82 -12.98 7.98
CA TYR A 127 5.55 -12.18 8.96
C TYR A 127 5.52 -12.85 10.34
N ILE A 128 6.65 -12.79 11.06
CA ILE A 128 6.80 -13.26 12.44
C ILE A 128 6.96 -12.02 13.33
#